data_AF-A0A8J9YV96-F1
#
_entry.id   AF-A0A8J9YV96-F1
#
_cell.length_a   1.000
_cell.length_b   1.000
_cell.length_c   1.000
_cell.angle_alpha   90.00
_cell.angle_beta   90.00
_cell.angle_gamma   90.00
#
_symmetry.space_group_name_H-M   'P 1'
#
loop_
_entity.id
_entity.type
_entity.pdbx_description
1 polymer ?
#
loop_
_entity_poly.entity_id
_entity_poly.type
_entity_poly.pdbx_seq_one_letter_code
_entity_poly.pdbx_strand_id
1 'polypeptide(L)'
;MSQQTFPPEKLLLTYINLLTPEGKVEAHYLCNTQVTTCDAASIKTTFKEQLASNNIDLNSVTGMCTDGAAVMVGRTSGVGARLKEENPIITGTHCAPHKLNLAAQQAAKNFPFLQRYQRLVGNIYGYFSNSASQAKGDDRHPGDGLCQAQDHPRGQMAEL
;
A
#
# COMPACT_ATOMS: atom_id res chain seq x y z
N MET A 1 -0.92 29.93 8.23
CA MET A 1 -1.59 29.27 7.09
C MET A 1 -1.52 27.77 7.35
N SER A 2 -2.67 27.15 7.66
CA SER A 2 -2.75 25.71 7.86
C SER A 2 -2.36 25.01 6.56
N GLN A 3 -1.29 24.21 6.58
CA GLN A 3 -0.98 23.31 5.47
C GLN A 3 -2.19 22.38 5.30
N GLN A 4 -2.91 22.55 4.20
CA GLN A 4 -3.98 21.66 3.81
C GLN A 4 -3.32 20.35 3.40
N THR A 5 -3.23 19.42 4.33
CA THR A 5 -2.80 18.05 4.06
C THR A 5 -3.95 17.38 3.31
N PHE A 6 -3.80 17.24 1.99
CA PHE A 6 -4.68 16.38 1.22
C PHE A 6 -4.56 14.96 1.79
N PRO A 7 -5.66 14.33 2.23
CA PRO A 7 -5.59 12.97 2.72
C PRO A 7 -5.00 12.08 1.60
N PRO A 8 -4.09 11.16 1.91
CA PRO A 8 -3.49 10.30 0.90
C PRO A 8 -4.61 9.52 0.20
N GLU A 9 -4.73 9.72 -1.11
CA GLU A 9 -5.69 8.98 -1.93
C GLU A 9 -5.36 7.50 -1.88
N LYS A 10 -6.32 6.68 -1.48
CA LYS A 10 -6.18 5.23 -1.42
C LYS A 10 -6.60 4.66 -2.75
N LEU A 11 -5.69 3.98 -3.44
CA LEU A 11 -5.93 3.41 -4.76
C LEU A 11 -5.91 1.89 -4.67
N LEU A 12 -6.91 1.25 -5.29
CA LEU A 12 -6.91 -0.18 -5.59
C LEU A 12 -6.43 -0.36 -7.03
N LEU A 13 -5.23 -0.92 -7.15
CA LEU A 13 -4.59 -1.21 -8.42
C LEU A 13 -4.83 -2.68 -8.78
N THR A 14 -5.49 -2.92 -9.90
CA THR A 14 -5.90 -4.28 -10.30
C THR A 14 -5.19 -4.69 -11.58
N TYR A 15 -4.51 -5.83 -11.50
CA TYR A 15 -3.94 -6.54 -12.64
C TYR A 15 -4.65 -7.89 -12.76
N ILE A 16 -4.86 -8.34 -13.99
CA ILE A 16 -5.45 -9.64 -14.29
C ILE A 16 -4.42 -10.51 -15.00
N ASN A 17 -4.39 -11.78 -14.64
CA ASN A 17 -3.60 -12.79 -15.34
C ASN A 17 -4.56 -13.66 -16.14
N LEU A 18 -4.44 -13.61 -17.46
CA LEU A 18 -5.25 -14.41 -18.38
C LEU A 18 -4.46 -15.65 -18.79
N LEU A 19 -5.12 -16.81 -18.75
CA LEU A 19 -4.58 -18.05 -19.29
C LEU A 19 -5.10 -18.22 -20.72
N THR A 20 -4.22 -18.17 -21.70
CA THR A 20 -4.60 -18.37 -23.11
C THR A 20 -4.86 -19.86 -23.38
N PRO A 21 -5.60 -20.21 -24.44
CA PRO A 21 -5.82 -21.61 -24.83
C PRO A 21 -4.53 -22.40 -25.09
N GLU A 22 -3.44 -21.71 -25.43
CA GLU A 22 -2.10 -22.28 -25.63
C GLU A 22 -1.37 -22.56 -24.31
N GLY A 23 -2.01 -22.28 -23.16
CA GLY A 23 -1.44 -22.47 -21.83
C GLY A 23 -0.48 -21.36 -21.39
N LYS A 24 -0.45 -20.22 -22.10
CA LYS A 24 0.40 -19.08 -21.76
C LYS A 24 -0.32 -18.16 -20.77
N VAL A 25 0.41 -17.65 -19.79
CA VAL A 25 -0.11 -16.64 -18.84
C VAL A 25 0.30 -15.26 -19.31
N GLU A 26 -0.67 -14.35 -19.43
CA GLU A 26 -0.45 -12.95 -19.79
C GLU A 26 -1.01 -12.02 -18.73
N ALA A 27 -0.16 -11.12 -18.22
CA ALA A 27 -0.52 -10.12 -17.23
C ALA A 27 -0.98 -8.84 -17.93
N HIS A 28 -2.19 -8.40 -17.64
CA HIS A 28 -2.77 -7.18 -18.17
C HIS A 28 -3.15 -6.23 -17.03
N TYR A 29 -2.87 -4.95 -17.23
CA TYR A 29 -3.39 -3.91 -16.36
C TYR A 29 -4.88 -3.76 -16.61
N LEU A 30 -5.69 -3.83 -15.54
CA LEU A 30 -7.13 -3.63 -15.65
C LEU A 30 -7.48 -2.16 -15.42
N CYS A 31 -7.25 -1.69 -14.19
CA CYS A 31 -7.55 -0.32 -13.80
C CYS A 31 -6.99 0.04 -12.43
N ASN A 32 -7.03 1.34 -12.14
CA ASN A 32 -6.80 1.95 -10.84
C ASN A 32 -8.09 2.62 -10.40
N THR A 33 -8.56 2.30 -9.20
CA THR A 33 -9.80 2.90 -8.68
C THR A 33 -9.56 3.42 -7.28
N GLN A 34 -10.06 4.63 -7.02
CA GLN A 34 -9.98 5.22 -5.70
C GLN A 34 -10.95 4.49 -4.78
N VAL A 35 -10.47 4.13 -3.59
CA VAL A 35 -11.25 3.50 -2.55
C VAL A 35 -11.41 4.48 -1.40
N THR A 36 -12.65 4.75 -1.00
CA THR A 36 -12.94 5.67 0.11
C THR A 36 -12.51 5.08 1.45
N THR A 37 -12.80 3.79 1.69
CA THR A 37 -12.46 3.08 2.92
C THR A 37 -11.67 1.79 2.65
N CYS A 38 -10.62 1.56 3.43
CA CYS A 38 -9.77 0.36 3.32
C CYS A 38 -10.33 -0.82 4.13
N ASP A 39 -11.65 -1.05 4.07
CA ASP A 39 -12.28 -2.21 4.68
C ASP A 39 -12.60 -3.27 3.63
N ALA A 40 -12.80 -4.51 4.09
CA ALA A 40 -12.98 -5.65 3.19
C ALA A 40 -14.31 -5.58 2.42
N ALA A 41 -15.32 -4.84 2.90
CA ALA A 41 -16.59 -4.68 2.21
C ALA A 41 -16.44 -3.74 1.02
N SER A 42 -15.88 -2.55 1.27
CA SER A 42 -15.65 -1.54 0.25
C SER A 42 -14.71 -2.04 -0.84
N ILE A 43 -13.60 -2.69 -0.46
CA ILE A 43 -12.67 -3.24 -1.45
C ILE A 43 -13.34 -4.32 -2.30
N LYS A 44 -14.15 -5.20 -1.71
CA LYS A 44 -14.93 -6.20 -2.45
C LYS A 44 -15.87 -5.55 -3.46
N THR A 45 -16.63 -4.54 -3.02
CA THR A 45 -17.58 -3.83 -3.88
C THR A 45 -16.86 -3.14 -5.03
N THR A 46 -15.81 -2.37 -4.75
CA THR A 46 -15.00 -1.71 -5.77
C THR A 46 -14.40 -2.72 -6.75
N PHE A 47 -13.87 -3.85 -6.27
CA PHE A 47 -13.35 -4.89 -7.16
C PHE A 47 -14.43 -5.47 -8.08
N LYS A 48 -15.64 -5.71 -7.58
CA LYS A 48 -16.78 -6.16 -8.42
C LYS A 48 -17.16 -5.13 -9.47
N GLU A 49 -17.16 -3.85 -9.12
CA GLU A 49 -17.42 -2.74 -10.05
C GLU A 49 -16.33 -2.66 -11.14
N GLN A 50 -15.06 -2.88 -10.77
CA GLN A 50 -13.96 -2.98 -11.73
C GLN A 50 -14.15 -4.13 -12.71
N LEU A 51 -14.57 -5.32 -12.24
CA LEU A 51 -14.84 -6.44 -13.13
C LEU A 51 -16.04 -6.16 -14.05
N ALA A 52 -17.15 -5.66 -13.49
CA ALA A 52 -18.36 -5.36 -14.24
C ALA A 52 -18.14 -4.29 -15.31
N SER A 53 -17.41 -3.21 -15.00
CA SER A 53 -17.06 -2.14 -15.96
C SER A 53 -16.17 -2.63 -17.11
N ASN A 54 -15.43 -3.71 -16.90
CA ASN A 54 -14.59 -4.34 -17.93
C ASN A 54 -15.25 -5.58 -18.57
N ASN A 55 -16.54 -5.83 -18.30
CA ASN A 55 -17.30 -6.99 -18.80
C ASN A 55 -16.67 -8.35 -18.43
N ILE A 56 -16.04 -8.43 -17.26
CA ILE A 56 -15.48 -9.67 -16.71
C ILE A 56 -16.45 -10.25 -15.69
N ASP A 57 -16.88 -11.49 -15.90
CA ASP A 57 -17.70 -12.20 -14.91
C ASP A 57 -16.84 -12.62 -13.72
N LEU A 58 -17.33 -12.37 -12.50
CA LEU A 58 -16.68 -12.84 -11.27
C LEU A 58 -16.49 -14.36 -11.27
N ASN A 59 -17.38 -15.12 -11.93
CA ASN A 59 -17.24 -16.58 -12.04
C ASN A 59 -16.01 -17.02 -12.86
N SER A 60 -15.51 -16.16 -13.75
CA SER A 60 -14.29 -16.42 -14.53
C SER A 60 -13.01 -16.25 -13.71
N VAL A 61 -13.09 -15.58 -12.55
CA VAL A 61 -11.95 -15.38 -11.66
C VAL A 61 -11.72 -16.65 -10.85
N THR A 62 -10.52 -17.22 -10.96
CA THR A 62 -10.15 -18.46 -10.26
C THR A 62 -9.20 -18.23 -9.09
N GLY A 63 -8.49 -17.09 -9.10
CA GLY A 63 -7.49 -16.78 -8.10
C GLY A 63 -7.27 -15.28 -7.93
N MET A 64 -6.82 -14.93 -6.74
CA MET A 64 -6.47 -13.57 -6.36
C MET A 64 -5.16 -13.57 -5.58
N CYS A 65 -4.30 -12.58 -5.85
CA CYS A 65 -3.03 -12.36 -5.17
C CYS A 65 -3.02 -10.92 -4.61
N THR A 66 -2.87 -10.78 -3.30
CA THR A 66 -2.99 -9.48 -2.60
C THR A 66 -1.86 -9.27 -1.61
N ASP A 67 -1.68 -8.05 -1.13
CA ASP A 67 -0.73 -7.81 -0.03
C ASP A 67 -1.17 -8.55 1.24
N GLY A 68 -0.24 -8.70 2.17
CA GLY A 68 -0.47 -9.48 3.39
C GLY A 68 -1.42 -8.88 4.40
N ALA A 69 -2.10 -7.78 4.06
CA ALA A 69 -2.98 -7.08 4.96
C ALA A 69 -4.13 -7.98 5.41
N ALA A 70 -4.45 -7.96 6.71
CA ALA A 70 -5.53 -8.76 7.28
C ALA A 70 -6.88 -8.52 6.59
N VAL A 71 -7.10 -7.31 6.06
CA VAL A 71 -8.29 -6.94 5.27
C VAL A 71 -8.39 -7.74 3.97
N MET A 72 -7.26 -8.11 3.34
CA MET A 72 -7.25 -8.85 2.09
C MET A 72 -7.23 -10.37 2.33
N VAL A 73 -6.32 -10.84 3.20
CA VAL A 73 -6.03 -12.27 3.41
C VAL A 73 -6.72 -12.89 4.63
N GLY A 74 -7.50 -12.12 5.39
CA GLY A 74 -8.20 -12.58 6.59
C GLY A 74 -9.09 -13.79 6.29
N ARG A 75 -8.97 -14.85 7.11
CA ARG A 75 -9.61 -16.15 6.87
C ARG A 75 -11.13 -16.09 6.78
N THR A 76 -11.76 -15.23 7.57
CA THR A 76 -13.23 -15.13 7.69
C THR A 76 -13.76 -13.80 7.19
N SER A 77 -13.06 -12.70 7.47
CA SER A 77 -13.52 -11.35 7.17
C SER A 77 -12.79 -10.68 5.99
N GLY A 78 -11.77 -11.33 5.42
CA GLY A 78 -10.97 -10.77 4.35
C GLY A 78 -11.70 -10.73 3.01
N VAL A 79 -11.24 -9.89 2.09
CA VAL A 79 -11.81 -9.76 0.74
C VAL A 79 -11.88 -11.11 0.03
N GLY A 80 -10.81 -11.91 0.11
CA GLY A 80 -10.80 -13.25 -0.50
C GLY A 80 -11.84 -14.20 0.09
N ALA A 81 -12.04 -14.17 1.41
CA ALA A 81 -13.07 -14.99 2.06
C ALA A 81 -14.48 -14.58 1.61
N ARG A 82 -14.75 -13.27 1.54
CA ARG A 82 -16.04 -12.72 1.12
C ARG A 82 -16.34 -12.89 -0.37
N LEU A 83 -15.32 -12.96 -1.23
CA LEU A 83 -15.49 -13.28 -2.65
C LEU A 83 -15.75 -14.77 -2.84
N LYS A 84 -15.16 -15.63 -1.99
CA LYS A 84 -15.37 -17.07 -2.03
C LYS A 84 -16.80 -17.49 -1.69
N GLU A 85 -17.51 -16.68 -0.90
CA GLU A 85 -18.95 -16.87 -0.65
C GLU A 85 -19.80 -16.72 -1.92
N GLU A 86 -19.36 -15.92 -2.90
CA GLU A 86 -20.06 -15.71 -4.18
C GLU A 86 -19.54 -16.62 -5.29
N ASN A 87 -18.22 -16.85 -5.35
CA ASN A 87 -17.58 -17.78 -6.26
C ASN A 87 -16.67 -18.75 -5.47
N PRO A 88 -17.14 -19.96 -5.15
CA PRO A 88 -16.39 -20.94 -4.36
C PRO A 88 -15.04 -21.39 -4.97
N ILE A 89 -14.84 -21.17 -6.27
CA ILE A 89 -13.63 -21.54 -7.00
C ILE A 89 -12.48 -20.56 -6.69
N ILE A 90 -12.79 -19.32 -6.30
CA ILE A 90 -11.78 -18.31 -6.02
C ILE A 90 -10.87 -18.76 -4.88
N THR A 91 -9.57 -18.72 -5.16
CA THR A 91 -8.51 -18.94 -4.18
C THR A 91 -7.76 -17.64 -3.90
N GLY A 92 -7.63 -17.30 -2.62
CA GLY A 92 -6.84 -16.16 -2.18
C GLY A 92 -5.42 -16.58 -1.84
N THR A 93 -4.43 -15.88 -2.39
CA THR A 93 -3.01 -16.08 -2.09
C THR A 93 -2.37 -14.77 -1.64
N HIS A 94 -1.41 -14.89 -0.73
CA HIS A 94 -0.62 -13.77 -0.26
C HIS A 94 0.54 -13.52 -1.22
N CYS A 95 0.76 -12.26 -1.58
CA CYS A 95 1.82 -11.81 -2.46
C CYS A 95 3.20 -12.34 -2.03
N ALA A 96 3.84 -13.13 -2.90
CA ALA A 96 5.12 -13.76 -2.62
C ALA A 96 6.25 -12.75 -2.34
N PRO A 97 6.42 -11.67 -3.13
CA PRO A 97 7.36 -10.59 -2.78
C PRO A 97 7.14 -10.01 -1.39
N HIS A 98 5.88 -9.80 -0.98
CA HIS A 98 5.59 -9.29 0.36
C HIS A 98 5.97 -10.29 1.44
N LYS A 99 5.69 -11.59 1.25
CA LYS A 99 6.13 -12.66 2.19
C LYS A 99 7.64 -12.69 2.31
N LEU A 100 8.35 -12.61 1.18
CA LEU A 100 9.81 -12.64 1.14
C LEU A 100 10.40 -11.44 1.88
N ASN A 101 9.85 -10.25 1.64
CA ASN A 101 10.25 -9.04 2.36
C ASN A 101 10.03 -9.18 3.86
N LEU A 102 8.86 -9.68 4.31
CA LEU A 102 8.60 -9.94 5.72
C LEU A 102 9.57 -10.95 6.32
N ALA A 103 9.84 -12.05 5.62
CA ALA A 103 10.79 -13.07 6.07
C ALA A 103 12.21 -12.51 6.19
N ALA A 104 12.65 -11.71 5.21
CA ALA A 104 13.95 -11.04 5.24
C ALA A 104 14.04 -10.04 6.40
N GLN A 105 13.00 -9.23 6.62
CA GLN A 105 12.94 -8.30 7.76
C GLN A 105 12.97 -9.04 9.11
N GLN A 106 12.24 -10.14 9.23
CA GLN A 106 12.24 -10.96 10.45
C GLN A 106 13.61 -11.60 10.68
N ALA A 107 14.23 -12.16 9.64
CA ALA A 107 15.58 -12.71 9.73
C ALA A 107 16.61 -11.64 10.13
N ALA A 108 16.52 -10.43 9.57
CA ALA A 108 17.43 -9.32 9.89
C ALA A 108 17.41 -8.94 11.38
N LYS A 109 16.29 -9.13 12.08
CA LYS A 109 16.20 -8.89 13.53
C LYS A 109 17.13 -9.79 14.34
N ASN A 110 17.51 -10.96 13.83
CA ASN A 110 18.42 -11.86 14.53
C ASN A 110 19.89 -11.45 14.41
N PHE A 111 20.21 -10.43 13.61
CA PHE A 111 21.57 -9.95 13.39
C PHE A 111 21.73 -8.52 13.95
N PRO A 112 22.35 -8.34 15.14
CA PRO A 112 22.50 -7.02 15.76
C PRO A 112 23.19 -5.99 14.87
N PHE A 113 24.11 -6.44 14.01
CA PHE A 113 24.76 -5.59 13.01
C PHE A 113 23.74 -4.96 12.04
N LEU A 114 22.82 -5.76 11.48
CA LEU A 114 21.80 -5.27 10.55
C LEU A 114 20.82 -4.30 11.22
N GLN A 115 20.49 -4.53 12.49
CA GLN A 115 19.68 -3.58 13.25
C GLN A 115 20.37 -2.22 13.44
N ARG A 116 21.68 -2.23 13.76
CA ARG A 116 22.47 -0.99 13.90
C ARG A 116 22.57 -0.26 12.56
N TYR A 117 22.81 -1.00 11.48
CA TYR A 117 22.85 -0.45 10.13
C TYR A 117 21.52 0.20 9.73
N GLN A 118 20.40 -0.50 9.90
CA GLN A 118 19.06 0.05 9.60
C GLN A 118 18.78 1.31 10.41
N ARG A 119 19.15 1.34 11.69
CA ARG A 119 19.01 2.53 12.55
C ARG A 119 19.86 3.70 12.06
N LEU A 120 21.12 3.45 11.69
CA LEU A 120 22.01 4.49 11.19
C LEU A 120 21.47 5.10 9.89
N VAL A 121 21.08 4.27 8.93
CA VAL A 121 20.50 4.73 7.67
C VAL A 121 19.19 5.49 7.92
N GLY A 122 18.34 5.00 8.82
CA GLY A 122 17.10 5.68 9.22
C GLY A 122 17.36 7.05 9.88
N ASN A 123 18.40 7.16 10.70
CA ASN A 123 18.79 8.42 11.32
C ASN A 123 19.33 9.43 10.29
N ILE A 124 20.14 8.97 9.34
CA ILE A 124 20.66 9.80 8.24
C ILE A 124 19.50 10.29 7.37
N TYR A 125 18.60 9.38 6.97
CA TYR A 125 17.39 9.74 6.25
C TYR A 125 16.56 10.78 7.02
N GLY A 126 16.31 10.53 8.31
CA GLY A 126 15.57 11.43 9.18
C GLY A 126 16.23 12.81 9.34
N TYR A 127 17.56 12.88 9.34
CA TYR A 127 18.30 14.13 9.37
C TYR A 127 18.05 14.95 8.10
N PHE A 128 18.14 14.31 6.92
CA PHE A 128 17.92 14.99 5.65
C PHE A 128 16.45 15.30 5.36
N SER A 129 15.52 14.40 5.72
CA SER A 129 14.08 14.61 5.52
C SER A 129 13.51 15.73 6.37
N ASN A 130 14.09 15.94 7.57
CA ASN A 130 13.69 17.02 8.48
C ASN A 130 14.57 18.28 8.33
N SER A 131 15.51 18.29 7.38
CA SER A 131 16.36 19.45 7.13
C SER A 131 15.58 20.54 6.37
N ALA A 132 15.80 21.80 6.74
CA ALA A 132 15.12 22.96 6.16
C ALA A 132 15.32 23.13 4.62
N SER A 133 16.24 22.36 4.03
CA SER A 133 16.54 22.35 2.59
C SER A 133 15.48 21.68 1.70
N GLN A 134 14.52 20.90 2.26
CA GLN A 134 13.38 20.39 1.46
C GLN A 134 12.17 21.34 1.41
N ALA A 135 12.17 22.43 2.20
CA ALA A 135 11.12 23.46 2.15
C ALA A 135 11.25 24.42 0.96
N LYS A 136 12.25 24.22 0.08
CA LYS A 136 12.53 25.08 -1.09
C LYS A 136 12.64 24.22 -2.36
N GLY A 137 11.53 23.60 -2.72
CA GLY A 137 11.43 22.78 -3.93
C GLY A 137 10.12 22.98 -4.70
N ASP A 138 9.38 24.05 -4.41
CA ASP A 138 8.25 24.50 -5.23
C ASP A 138 8.20 26.02 -5.19
N ASP A 139 7.95 26.63 -6.35
CA ASP A 139 7.87 28.06 -6.64
C ASP A 139 9.14 28.93 -6.50
N ARG A 140 9.82 29.10 -7.64
CA ARG A 140 10.54 30.34 -7.94
C ARG A 140 9.52 31.44 -8.24
N HIS A 141 9.22 32.29 -7.26
CA HIS A 141 8.95 33.72 -7.48
C HIS A 141 9.79 34.56 -6.52
N PRO A 142 10.39 35.68 -6.98
CA PRO A 142 11.29 36.48 -6.17
C PRO A 142 10.47 37.43 -5.29
N GLY A 143 10.63 37.33 -3.97
CA GLY A 143 10.02 38.26 -3.03
C GLY A 143 10.21 37.85 -1.58
N ASP A 144 11.20 38.46 -0.94
CA ASP A 144 11.22 38.86 0.47
C ASP A 144 11.34 37.79 1.58
N GLY A 145 12.55 37.75 2.17
CA GLY A 145 12.67 38.11 3.59
C GLY A 145 12.62 37.01 4.65
N LEU A 146 13.80 36.77 5.23
CA LEU A 146 14.05 36.60 6.67
C LEU A 146 13.63 35.28 7.36
N CYS A 147 14.67 34.47 7.58
CA CYS A 147 14.85 33.47 8.63
C CYS A 147 14.35 33.95 10.00
N GLN A 148 13.48 33.18 10.66
CA GLN A 148 13.50 33.03 12.12
C GLN A 148 13.22 31.57 12.52
N ALA A 149 14.23 30.98 13.15
CA ALA A 149 14.14 29.75 13.92
C ALA A 149 13.36 30.03 15.21
N GLN A 150 12.38 29.19 15.52
CA GLN A 150 11.82 29.08 16.87
C GLN A 150 11.66 27.60 17.22
N ASP A 151 12.48 27.17 18.16
CA ASP A 151 12.42 25.89 18.85
C ASP A 151 11.13 25.77 19.67
N HIS A 152 10.46 24.61 19.57
CA HIS A 152 9.41 24.21 20.52
C HIS A 152 9.57 22.73 20.92
N PRO A 153 9.40 22.38 22.21
CA PRO A 153 9.82 21.09 22.75
C PRO A 153 8.88 19.94 22.37
N ARG A 154 9.47 18.78 22.10
CA ARG A 154 8.78 17.50 21.88
C ARG A 154 8.10 17.03 23.17
N GLY A 155 6.77 17.05 23.17
CA GLY A 155 5.92 16.40 24.17
C GLY A 155 5.72 14.90 23.88
N GLN A 156 5.78 14.12 24.97
CA GLN A 156 5.53 12.68 25.17
C GLN A 156 4.43 12.04 24.29
N MET A 157 4.70 10.87 23.70
CA MET A 157 4.34 9.52 24.18
C MET A 157 2.83 9.30 24.40
N ALA A 158 2.21 8.52 23.52
CA ALA A 158 1.13 7.59 23.87
C ALA A 158 1.08 6.48 22.81
N GLU A 159 1.50 5.28 23.22
CA GLU A 159 1.11 4.01 22.64
C GLU A 159 -0.40 3.82 22.81
N LEU A 160 -1.09 3.37 21.75
CA LEU A 160 -2.15 2.37 21.75
C LEU A 160 -2.25 1.79 20.32
#